data_AF-A0A846A308-F1
#
_entry.id   AF-A0A846A308-F1
#
_cell.length_a   1.000
_cell.length_b   1.000
_cell.length_c   1.000
_cell.angle_alpha   90.00
_cell.angle_beta   90.00
_cell.angle_gamma   90.00
#
_symmetry.space_group_name_H-M   'P 1'
#
loop_
_entity.id
_entity.type
_entity.pdbx_description
1 polymer ?
#
loop_
_entity_poly.entity_id
_entity_poly.type
_entity_poly.pdbx_seq_one_letter_code
_entity_poly.pdbx_strand_id
1 'polypeptide(L)'
;YGIEQVTDWLLLKQTTPGKLHRIISEFHQLTAQEINHYRELLESYQRIYVSQLQAERNQINQQRQQQGLGKLTTPYPIPTKEQLQLIGKLSPEAVLTELQTLAQLIRDYKRNHGRNVPTQALGKFEHQLAADDTSNNQEENEVLAAYDQLLQDCLTTAIQDVIQNRVTYLSRQQKPKHQQFLEALDLFHCHHVTMTKIAAQIGFTAQYQVSRLLDLKAFRADIARRTSVRLHHQLVELGQAYASAQEVKELDKRISQFVEEAINQIMTAARKETFVKNQYKLSSNFSRTLCELLNKGVGSRESGIGNRESGVGSRESVIKVGIQAKLFIIAN
;
A
#
# COMPACT_ATOMS: atom_id res chain seq x y z
N TYR A 1 -13.48 -10.26 -18.81
CA TYR A 1 -12.09 -10.63 -19.15
C TYR A 1 -11.48 -11.35 -17.97
N GLY A 2 -10.99 -12.57 -18.23
CA GLY A 2 -10.78 -13.63 -17.25
C GLY A 2 -9.72 -13.30 -16.19
N ILE A 3 -9.99 -13.75 -14.97
CA ILE A 3 -9.02 -13.83 -13.90
C ILE A 3 -8.04 -14.93 -14.34
N GLU A 4 -6.84 -14.56 -14.79
CA GLU A 4 -5.79 -15.54 -15.03
C GLU A 4 -5.57 -16.32 -13.72
N GLN A 5 -5.96 -17.59 -13.72
CA GLN A 5 -5.65 -18.49 -12.62
C GLN A 5 -4.13 -18.65 -12.59
N VAL A 6 -3.48 -17.92 -11.69
CA VAL A 6 -2.03 -18.04 -11.48
C VAL A 6 -1.73 -19.45 -10.99
N THR A 7 -1.11 -20.25 -11.85
CA THR A 7 -0.71 -21.62 -11.53
C THR A 7 0.37 -21.63 -10.44
N ASP A 8 0.49 -22.74 -9.70
CA ASP A 8 1.53 -22.94 -8.67
C ASP A 8 2.91 -22.59 -9.21
N TRP A 9 3.19 -23.03 -10.43
CA TRP A 9 4.48 -22.92 -11.08
C TRP A 9 4.82 -21.48 -11.46
N LEU A 10 3.83 -20.73 -11.92
CA LEU A 10 4.01 -19.30 -12.17
C LEU A 10 4.24 -18.54 -10.86
N LEU A 11 3.54 -18.95 -9.79
CA LEU A 11 3.67 -18.34 -8.47
C LEU A 11 5.06 -18.54 -7.87
N LEU A 12 5.57 -19.77 -7.91
CA LEU A 12 6.91 -20.12 -7.42
C LEU A 12 8.00 -19.46 -8.26
N LYS A 13 7.85 -19.41 -9.58
CA LYS A 13 8.78 -18.70 -10.48
C LYS A 13 8.90 -17.20 -10.16
N GLN A 14 7.80 -16.56 -9.76
CA GLN A 14 7.76 -15.12 -9.50
C GLN A 14 8.18 -14.74 -8.07
N THR A 15 8.36 -15.72 -7.19
CA THR A 15 8.68 -15.47 -5.78
C THR A 15 10.20 -15.45 -5.61
N THR A 16 10.75 -14.34 -5.11
CA THR A 16 12.19 -14.26 -4.83
C THR A 16 12.52 -14.92 -3.49
N PRO A 17 13.74 -15.43 -3.27
CA PRO A 17 14.13 -16.03 -1.98
C PRO A 17 13.90 -15.10 -0.78
N GLY A 18 14.19 -13.80 -0.94
CA GLY A 18 13.92 -12.80 0.10
C GLY A 18 12.42 -12.60 0.36
N LYS A 19 11.59 -12.62 -0.70
CA LYS A 19 10.13 -12.56 -0.55
C LYS A 19 9.56 -13.85 0.03
N LEU A 20 10.12 -15.00 -0.33
CA LEU A 20 9.71 -16.27 0.24
C LEU A 20 10.02 -16.28 1.74
N HIS A 21 11.27 -16.00 2.12
CA HIS A 21 11.70 -15.95 3.52
C HIS A 21 10.73 -15.10 4.33
N ARG A 22 10.47 -13.88 3.86
CA ARG A 22 9.48 -12.97 4.42
C ARG A 22 8.10 -13.61 4.62
N ILE A 23 7.56 -14.25 3.59
CA ILE A 23 6.24 -14.89 3.64
C ILE A 23 6.20 -16.03 4.67
N ILE A 24 7.25 -16.85 4.75
CA ILE A 24 7.23 -18.04 5.60
C ILE A 24 7.69 -17.75 7.04
N SER A 25 8.54 -16.73 7.24
CA SER A 25 8.99 -16.28 8.56
C SER A 25 7.96 -15.38 9.23
N GLU A 26 7.48 -14.35 8.54
CA GLU A 26 6.61 -13.32 9.16
C GLU A 26 5.16 -13.79 9.28
N PHE A 27 4.66 -14.53 8.28
CA PHE A 27 3.23 -14.82 8.17
C PHE A 27 2.84 -16.25 8.56
N HIS A 28 3.69 -17.25 8.27
CA HIS A 28 3.42 -18.65 8.63
C HIS A 28 4.18 -19.15 9.87
N GLN A 29 5.10 -18.33 10.42
CA GLN A 29 5.85 -18.61 11.64
C GLN A 29 6.56 -19.97 11.65
N LEU A 30 7.07 -20.39 10.48
CA LEU A 30 7.77 -21.66 10.35
C LEU A 30 9.12 -21.63 11.09
N THR A 31 9.60 -22.79 11.53
CA THR A 31 10.88 -22.92 12.21
C THR A 31 12.05 -22.60 11.27
N ALA A 32 13.21 -22.22 11.81
CA ALA A 32 14.39 -21.93 10.99
C ALA A 32 14.79 -23.10 10.07
N GLN A 33 14.56 -24.35 10.51
CA GLN A 33 14.80 -25.54 9.70
C GLN A 33 13.83 -25.64 8.51
N GLU A 34 12.54 -25.42 8.76
CA GLU A 34 11.50 -25.42 7.71
C GLU A 34 11.69 -24.26 6.73
N ILE A 35 12.10 -23.09 7.22
CA ILE A 35 12.40 -21.92 6.40
C ILE A 35 13.56 -22.23 5.45
N ASN A 36 14.65 -22.79 5.98
CA ASN A 36 15.81 -23.16 5.17
C ASN A 36 15.45 -24.25 4.15
N HIS A 37 14.68 -25.26 4.57
CA HIS A 37 14.16 -26.29 3.67
C HIS A 37 13.37 -25.70 2.50
N TYR A 38 12.39 -24.84 2.77
CA TYR A 38 11.58 -24.22 1.70
C TYR A 38 12.38 -23.25 0.82
N ARG A 39 13.39 -22.57 1.37
CA ARG A 39 14.31 -21.74 0.57
C ARG A 39 15.14 -22.59 -0.38
N GLU A 40 15.77 -23.66 0.11
CA GLU A 40 16.55 -24.59 -0.70
C GLU A 40 15.70 -25.27 -1.77
N LEU A 41 14.45 -25.62 -1.42
CA LEU A 41 13.48 -26.19 -2.35
C LEU A 41 13.12 -25.19 -3.46
N LEU A 42 12.84 -23.93 -3.12
CA LEU A 42 12.53 -22.88 -4.10
C LEU A 42 13.72 -22.60 -5.02
N GLU A 43 14.92 -22.48 -4.47
CA GLU A 43 16.14 -22.22 -5.25
C GLU A 43 16.44 -23.39 -6.19
N SER A 44 16.30 -24.63 -5.73
CA SER A 44 16.47 -25.83 -6.55
C SER A 44 15.41 -25.91 -7.65
N TYR A 45 14.15 -25.62 -7.33
CA TYR A 45 13.07 -25.50 -8.31
C TYR A 45 13.38 -24.44 -9.37
N GLN A 46 13.75 -23.22 -8.97
CA GLN A 46 14.04 -22.14 -9.93
C GLN A 46 15.26 -22.48 -10.79
N ARG A 47 16.30 -23.05 -10.20
CA ARG A 47 17.51 -23.45 -10.94
C ARG A 47 17.23 -24.51 -11.98
N ILE A 48 16.41 -25.52 -11.69
CA ILE A 48 16.17 -26.66 -12.60
C ILE A 48 14.98 -26.40 -13.52
N TYR A 49 13.80 -26.14 -12.96
CA TYR A 49 12.56 -26.04 -13.71
C TYR A 49 12.51 -24.74 -14.54
N VAL A 50 12.89 -23.58 -13.97
CA VAL A 50 12.81 -22.31 -14.71
C VAL A 50 13.89 -22.21 -15.79
N SER A 51 15.11 -22.71 -15.54
CA SER A 51 16.18 -22.67 -16.56
C SER A 51 15.84 -23.52 -17.79
N GLN A 52 15.36 -24.75 -17.57
CA GLN A 52 15.01 -25.67 -18.65
C GLN A 52 13.77 -25.21 -19.43
N LEU A 53 12.71 -24.78 -18.73
CA LEU A 53 11.50 -24.26 -19.41
C LEU A 53 11.71 -22.93 -20.13
N GLN A 54 12.57 -22.06 -19.62
CA GLN A 54 12.87 -20.80 -20.30
C GLN A 54 13.61 -21.07 -21.61
N ALA A 55 14.54 -22.04 -21.64
CA ALA A 55 15.22 -22.45 -22.85
C ALA A 55 14.24 -23.05 -23.88
N GLU A 56 13.37 -23.97 -23.46
CA GLU A 56 12.35 -24.60 -24.31
C GLU A 56 11.36 -23.57 -24.87
N ARG A 57 10.83 -22.67 -24.03
CA ARG A 57 9.91 -21.61 -24.48
C ARG A 57 10.56 -20.61 -25.41
N ASN A 58 11.84 -20.28 -25.20
CA ASN A 58 12.58 -19.39 -26.10
C ASN A 58 12.71 -20.03 -27.49
N GLN A 59 13.02 -21.33 -27.56
CA GLN A 59 13.08 -22.07 -28.83
C GLN A 59 11.72 -22.12 -29.54
N ILE A 60 10.64 -22.45 -28.81
CA ILE A 60 9.28 -22.48 -29.36
C ILE A 60 8.86 -21.09 -29.85
N ASN A 61 9.16 -20.03 -29.10
CA ASN A 61 8.81 -18.67 -29.52
C ASN A 61 9.60 -18.22 -30.75
N GLN A 62 10.87 -18.62 -30.89
CA GLN A 62 11.66 -18.37 -32.09
C GLN A 62 11.06 -19.09 -33.32
N GLN A 63 10.68 -20.36 -33.18
CA GLN A 63 10.03 -21.12 -34.25
C GLN A 63 8.66 -20.51 -34.64
N ARG A 64 7.85 -20.11 -33.65
CA ARG A 64 6.55 -19.46 -33.90
C ARG A 64 6.72 -18.11 -34.60
N GLN A 65 7.74 -17.34 -34.22
CA GLN A 65 8.04 -16.06 -34.87
C GLN A 65 8.47 -16.25 -36.34
N GLN A 66 9.24 -17.29 -36.65
CA GLN A 66 9.58 -17.68 -38.02
C GLN A 66 8.35 -18.09 -38.85
N GLN A 67 7.31 -18.61 -38.20
CA GLN A 67 6.02 -18.98 -38.81
C GLN A 67 4.98 -17.83 -38.81
N GLY A 68 5.36 -16.62 -38.40
CA GLY A 68 4.44 -15.46 -38.31
C GLY A 68 3.41 -15.54 -37.17
N LEU A 69 3.57 -16.48 -36.24
CA LEU A 69 2.70 -16.67 -35.08
C LEU A 69 3.20 -15.86 -33.87
N GLY A 70 2.26 -15.37 -33.06
CA GLY A 70 2.57 -14.70 -31.79
C GLY A 70 3.21 -15.63 -30.74
N LYS A 71 3.73 -15.01 -29.67
CA LYS A 71 4.37 -15.73 -28.54
C LYS A 71 3.40 -16.71 -27.88
N LEU A 72 3.96 -17.78 -27.31
CA LEU A 72 3.23 -18.80 -26.59
C LEU A 72 2.52 -18.20 -25.36
N THR A 73 1.20 -18.36 -25.31
CA THR A 73 0.34 -17.88 -24.21
C THR A 73 -0.09 -19.00 -23.26
N THR A 74 0.42 -20.23 -23.45
CA THR A 74 0.00 -21.38 -22.65
C THR A 74 0.46 -21.25 -21.19
N PRO A 75 -0.35 -21.73 -20.22
CA PRO A 75 0.03 -21.78 -18.81
C PRO A 75 1.34 -22.57 -18.59
N TYR A 76 2.05 -22.27 -17.51
CA TYR A 76 3.26 -23.01 -17.15
C TYR A 76 2.90 -24.46 -16.78
N PRO A 77 3.54 -25.48 -17.39
CA PRO A 77 3.21 -26.89 -17.19
C PRO A 77 3.70 -27.40 -15.84
N ILE A 78 3.17 -28.53 -15.35
CA ILE A 78 3.67 -29.17 -14.13
C ILE A 78 5.12 -29.67 -14.34
N PRO A 79 6.03 -29.55 -13.35
CA PRO A 79 7.38 -30.12 -13.45
C PRO A 79 7.37 -31.61 -13.82
N THR A 80 8.27 -32.03 -14.71
CA THR A 80 8.38 -33.44 -15.13
C THR A 80 9.00 -34.30 -14.01
N LYS A 81 8.81 -35.62 -14.07
CA LYS A 81 9.41 -36.56 -13.11
C LYS A 81 10.94 -36.40 -13.02
N GLU A 82 11.60 -36.25 -14.17
CA GLU A 82 13.04 -36.02 -14.25
C GLU A 82 13.45 -34.70 -13.58
N GLN A 83 12.68 -33.63 -13.78
CA GLN A 83 12.92 -32.35 -13.10
C GLN A 83 12.75 -32.47 -11.59
N LEU A 84 11.72 -33.17 -11.13
CA LEU A 84 11.45 -33.38 -9.71
C LEU A 84 12.57 -34.20 -9.02
N GLN A 85 13.13 -35.20 -9.72
CA GLN A 85 14.31 -35.96 -9.25
C GLN A 85 15.56 -35.07 -9.08
N LEU A 86 15.70 -34.03 -9.91
CA LEU A 86 16.83 -33.10 -9.85
C LEU A 86 16.63 -31.97 -8.81
N ILE A 87 15.38 -31.69 -8.43
CA ILE A 87 15.04 -30.60 -7.50
C ILE A 87 15.25 -31.00 -6.04
N GLY A 88 14.96 -32.25 -5.68
CA GLY A 88 15.03 -32.72 -4.29
C GLY A 88 15.58 -34.13 -4.16
N LYS A 89 15.98 -34.49 -2.93
CA LYS A 89 16.49 -35.83 -2.60
C LYS A 89 15.39 -36.85 -2.29
N LEU A 90 14.15 -36.37 -2.18
CA LEU A 90 12.96 -37.19 -1.91
C LEU A 90 12.43 -37.82 -3.21
N SER A 91 11.40 -38.66 -3.10
CA SER A 91 10.70 -39.17 -4.29
C SER A 91 10.10 -38.02 -5.11
N PRO A 92 9.97 -38.15 -6.44
CA PRO A 92 9.41 -37.11 -7.30
C PRO A 92 8.02 -36.64 -6.84
N GLU A 93 7.19 -37.57 -6.38
CA GLU A 93 5.86 -37.30 -5.87
C GLU A 93 5.90 -36.47 -4.58
N ALA A 94 6.85 -36.75 -3.67
CA ALA A 94 7.02 -35.99 -2.44
C ALA A 94 7.51 -34.55 -2.72
N VAL A 95 8.49 -34.39 -3.62
CA VAL A 95 8.98 -33.06 -4.05
C VAL A 95 7.86 -32.24 -4.68
N LEU A 96 7.00 -32.88 -5.49
CA LEU A 96 5.85 -32.21 -6.08
C LEU A 96 4.87 -31.71 -5.00
N THR A 97 4.57 -32.55 -4.02
CA THR A 97 3.71 -32.16 -2.89
C THR A 97 4.30 -31.00 -2.10
N GLU A 98 5.61 -31.01 -1.81
CA GLU A 98 6.25 -29.91 -1.09
C GLU A 98 6.19 -28.58 -1.87
N LEU A 99 6.39 -28.61 -3.20
CA LEU A 99 6.27 -27.42 -4.03
C LEU A 99 4.83 -26.88 -4.06
N GLN A 100 3.83 -27.75 -4.07
CA GLN A 100 2.43 -27.35 -3.98
C GLN A 100 2.08 -26.74 -2.62
N THR A 101 2.58 -27.33 -1.53
CA THR A 101 2.46 -26.77 -0.18
C THR A 101 3.08 -25.39 -0.12
N LEU A 102 4.29 -25.22 -0.66
CA LEU A 102 4.96 -23.92 -0.72
C LEU A 102 4.16 -22.88 -1.52
N ALA A 103 3.59 -23.27 -2.67
CA ALA A 103 2.74 -22.41 -3.46
C ALA A 103 1.47 -22.00 -2.69
N GLN A 104 0.90 -22.90 -1.89
CA GLN A 104 -0.27 -22.63 -1.06
C GLN A 104 0.05 -21.62 0.05
N LEU A 105 1.19 -21.76 0.73
CA LEU A 105 1.65 -20.79 1.72
C LEU A 105 1.76 -19.37 1.11
N ILE A 106 2.30 -19.25 -0.10
CA ILE A 106 2.39 -17.97 -0.81
C ILE A 106 0.99 -17.42 -1.17
N ARG A 107 0.03 -18.28 -1.52
CA ARG A 107 -1.34 -17.85 -1.80
C ARG A 107 -2.05 -17.34 -0.56
N ASP A 108 -1.87 -17.99 0.57
CA ASP A 108 -2.52 -17.60 1.82
C ASP A 108 -1.99 -16.24 2.29
N TYR A 109 -0.69 -16.01 2.15
CA TYR A 109 -0.11 -14.67 2.32
C TYR A 109 -0.73 -13.64 1.38
N LYS A 110 -0.82 -13.93 0.07
CA LYS A 110 -1.41 -12.99 -0.91
C LYS A 110 -2.89 -12.71 -0.66
N ARG A 111 -3.64 -13.69 -0.15
CA ARG A 111 -5.06 -13.55 0.19
C ARG A 111 -5.25 -12.62 1.39
N ASN A 112 -4.37 -12.73 2.38
CA ASN A 112 -4.49 -12.00 3.64
C ASN A 112 -3.81 -10.62 3.60
N HIS A 113 -2.74 -10.45 2.79
CA HIS A 113 -2.14 -9.14 2.48
C HIS A 113 -2.78 -8.44 1.26
N GLY A 114 -3.85 -9.02 0.68
CA GLY A 114 -4.50 -8.57 -0.55
C GLY A 114 -5.38 -7.33 -0.43
N ARG A 115 -5.38 -6.62 0.71
CA ARG A 115 -6.08 -5.33 0.88
C ARG A 115 -5.19 -4.34 1.63
N ASN A 116 -4.52 -3.50 0.85
CA ASN A 116 -3.80 -2.29 1.24
C ASN A 116 -2.55 -2.47 2.12
N VAL A 117 -1.41 -2.04 1.57
CA VAL A 117 -0.28 -1.28 2.17
C VAL A 117 1.07 -1.82 1.63
N PRO A 118 1.90 -1.01 0.94
CA PRO A 118 3.18 -1.46 0.36
C PRO A 118 4.32 -1.43 1.39
N THR A 119 4.73 -2.60 1.88
CA THR A 119 5.96 -2.76 2.68
C THR A 119 7.23 -2.84 1.80
N GLN A 120 7.31 -2.03 0.73
CA GLN A 120 8.40 -2.13 -0.25
C GLN A 120 9.63 -1.26 0.05
N ALA A 121 9.59 -0.43 1.09
CA ALA A 121 10.72 0.43 1.47
C ALA A 121 11.54 -0.06 2.69
N LEU A 122 11.03 -1.02 3.48
CA LEU A 122 11.67 -1.43 4.75
C LEU A 122 12.55 -2.68 4.68
N GLY A 123 12.41 -3.54 3.67
CA GLY A 123 13.08 -4.85 3.62
C GLY A 123 14.60 -4.85 3.36
N LYS A 124 15.31 -3.75 3.66
CA LYS A 124 16.76 -3.64 3.44
C LYS A 124 17.61 -3.36 4.67
N PHE A 125 17.03 -3.06 5.84
CA PHE A 125 17.85 -2.52 6.95
C PHE A 125 17.71 -3.20 8.31
N GLU A 126 16.91 -4.26 8.46
CA GLU A 126 16.75 -4.95 9.77
C GLU A 126 17.92 -5.89 10.13
N HIS A 127 18.88 -6.15 9.24
CA HIS A 127 19.82 -7.25 9.43
C HIS A 127 21.11 -6.93 10.21
N GLN A 128 21.09 -5.99 11.16
CA GLN A 128 22.29 -5.71 11.98
C GLN A 128 22.12 -5.66 13.50
N LEU A 129 20.95 -5.98 14.06
CA LEU A 129 20.79 -6.08 15.52
C LEU A 129 20.04 -7.32 16.03
N ALA A 130 19.70 -8.29 15.18
CA ALA A 130 19.09 -9.55 15.63
C ALA A 130 20.15 -10.53 16.17
N ALA A 131 20.75 -10.17 17.29
CA ALA A 131 21.39 -11.09 18.23
C ALA A 131 21.01 -10.66 19.65
N ASP A 132 19.70 -10.65 19.94
CA ASP A 132 19.14 -11.12 21.21
C ASP A 132 17.61 -11.00 21.20
N ASP A 133 17.00 -11.95 21.89
CA ASP A 133 15.61 -12.03 22.35
C ASP A 133 14.45 -12.35 21.39
N THR A 134 14.00 -13.59 21.57
CA THR A 134 12.76 -14.26 21.18
C THR A 134 11.48 -13.67 21.81
N SER A 135 11.27 -12.35 21.77
CA SER A 135 10.03 -11.74 22.29
C SER A 135 9.55 -10.56 21.45
N ASN A 136 8.46 -10.77 20.70
CA ASN A 136 7.37 -9.84 20.34
C ASN A 136 7.05 -9.60 18.84
N ASN A 137 6.51 -10.62 18.17
CA ASN A 137 5.71 -10.44 16.95
C ASN A 137 4.43 -9.59 17.18
N GLN A 138 4.02 -9.40 18.44
CA GLN A 138 2.84 -8.60 18.79
C GLN A 138 3.16 -7.10 18.83
N GLU A 139 4.32 -6.70 19.37
CA GLU A 139 4.74 -5.29 19.41
C GLU A 139 4.97 -4.74 18.01
N GLU A 140 5.60 -5.49 17.09
CA GLU A 140 5.80 -5.03 15.71
C GLU A 140 4.50 -4.74 14.95
N ASN A 141 3.47 -5.58 15.17
CA ASN A 141 2.14 -5.40 14.59
C ASN A 141 1.41 -4.21 15.20
N GLU A 142 1.54 -4.00 16.50
CA GLU A 142 0.98 -2.83 17.21
C GLU A 142 1.61 -1.53 16.70
N VAL A 143 2.91 -1.53 16.37
CA VAL A 143 3.61 -0.39 15.80
C VAL A 143 3.16 -0.06 14.38
N LEU A 144 2.98 -1.08 13.53
CA LEU A 144 2.44 -0.87 12.19
C LEU A 144 1.03 -0.29 12.24
N ALA A 145 0.17 -0.84 13.10
CA ALA A 145 -1.19 -0.35 13.29
C ALA A 145 -1.21 1.10 13.79
N ALA A 146 -0.29 1.47 14.69
CA ALA A 146 -0.19 2.82 15.19
C ALA A 146 0.32 3.83 14.15
N TYR A 147 1.27 3.42 13.30
CA TYR A 147 1.69 4.23 12.15
C TYR A 147 0.55 4.43 11.15
N ASP A 148 -0.17 3.36 10.81
CA ASP A 148 -1.31 3.43 9.88
C ASP A 148 -2.40 4.36 10.44
N GLN A 149 -2.66 4.31 11.74
CA GLN A 149 -3.56 5.22 12.43
C GLN A 149 -3.07 6.67 12.37
N LEU A 150 -1.78 6.93 12.65
CA LEU A 150 -1.20 8.27 12.57
C LEU A 150 -1.31 8.87 11.15
N LEU A 151 -0.99 8.06 10.13
CA LEU A 151 -1.13 8.44 8.73
C LEU A 151 -2.60 8.75 8.38
N GLN A 152 -3.53 7.91 8.86
CA GLN A 152 -4.97 8.10 8.67
C GLN A 152 -5.46 9.40 9.30
N ASP A 153 -5.02 9.72 10.51
CA ASP A 153 -5.43 10.93 11.24
C ASP A 153 -4.86 12.18 10.57
N CYS A 154 -3.60 12.12 10.11
CA CYS A 154 -2.99 13.20 9.32
C CYS A 154 -3.74 13.44 8.02
N LEU A 155 -4.12 12.37 7.30
CA LEU A 155 -4.88 12.46 6.05
C LEU A 155 -6.27 13.04 6.27
N THR A 156 -6.99 12.53 7.27
CA THR A 156 -8.35 12.97 7.62
C THR A 156 -8.35 14.47 7.97
N THR A 157 -7.43 14.89 8.82
CA THR A 157 -7.29 16.29 9.24
C THR A 157 -6.93 17.18 8.05
N ALA A 158 -6.01 16.75 7.18
CA ALA A 158 -5.63 17.51 6.00
C ALA A 158 -6.79 17.68 5.00
N ILE A 159 -7.60 16.64 4.77
CA ILE A 159 -8.78 16.73 3.92
C ILE A 159 -9.79 17.73 4.51
N GLN A 160 -10.09 17.61 5.80
CA GLN A 160 -11.00 18.50 6.49
C GLN A 160 -10.54 19.96 6.41
N ASP A 161 -9.27 20.23 6.67
CA ASP A 161 -8.69 21.57 6.56
C ASP A 161 -8.82 22.16 5.15
N VAL A 162 -8.52 21.37 4.11
CA VAL A 162 -8.56 21.86 2.73
C VAL A 162 -10.00 22.18 2.32
N ILE A 163 -10.95 21.31 2.69
CA ILE A 163 -12.38 21.57 2.48
C ILE A 163 -12.79 22.85 3.20
N GLN A 164 -12.48 22.98 4.50
CA GLN A 164 -12.87 24.12 5.31
C GLN A 164 -12.27 25.43 4.79
N ASN A 165 -11.00 25.41 4.37
CA ASN A 165 -10.34 26.59 3.80
C ASN A 165 -10.99 27.01 2.48
N ARG A 166 -11.35 26.05 1.61
CA ARG A 166 -12.05 26.33 0.36
C ARG A 166 -13.47 26.85 0.59
N VAL A 167 -14.22 26.24 1.51
CA VAL A 167 -15.55 26.70 1.93
C VAL A 167 -15.49 28.14 2.45
N THR A 168 -14.53 28.42 3.34
CA THR A 168 -14.33 29.76 3.92
C THR A 168 -13.96 30.80 2.86
N TYR A 169 -13.10 30.43 1.91
CA TYR A 169 -12.74 31.32 0.80
C TYR A 169 -13.94 31.59 -0.12
N LEU A 170 -14.69 30.54 -0.49
CA LEU A 170 -15.85 30.64 -1.39
C LEU A 170 -17.06 31.28 -0.74
N SER A 171 -17.20 31.24 0.58
CA SER A 171 -18.30 31.91 1.29
C SER A 171 -18.11 33.43 1.39
N ARG A 172 -16.86 33.90 1.37
CA ARG A 172 -16.51 35.34 1.43
C ARG A 172 -16.59 36.06 0.08
N GLN A 173 -16.84 35.35 -1.02
CA GLN A 173 -16.97 35.96 -2.34
C GLN A 173 -18.32 36.65 -2.51
N GLN A 174 -18.38 37.67 -3.40
CA GLN A 174 -19.63 38.39 -3.71
C GLN A 174 -20.77 37.47 -4.16
N LYS A 175 -20.45 36.36 -4.83
CA LYS A 175 -21.39 35.29 -5.21
C LYS A 175 -20.91 34.01 -4.56
N PRO A 176 -21.40 33.65 -3.36
CA PRO A 176 -20.88 32.52 -2.63
C PRO A 176 -21.18 31.20 -3.35
N LYS A 177 -20.16 30.37 -3.53
CA LYS A 177 -20.26 29.07 -4.22
C LYS A 177 -19.88 27.88 -3.35
N HIS A 178 -19.82 28.07 -2.03
CA HIS A 178 -19.35 27.05 -1.10
C HIS A 178 -20.27 25.82 -1.04
N GLN A 179 -21.60 26.01 -1.11
CA GLN A 179 -22.56 24.90 -1.20
C GLN A 179 -22.41 24.13 -2.51
N GLN A 180 -22.34 24.84 -3.65
CA GLN A 180 -22.08 24.23 -4.95
C GLN A 180 -20.76 23.45 -4.98
N PHE A 181 -19.73 23.93 -4.26
CA PHE A 181 -18.45 23.25 -4.13
C PHE A 181 -18.58 21.94 -3.36
N LEU A 182 -19.24 21.95 -2.19
CA LEU A 182 -19.45 20.75 -1.38
C LEU A 182 -20.28 19.70 -2.13
N GLU A 183 -21.39 20.13 -2.74
CA GLU A 183 -22.26 19.27 -3.52
C GLU A 183 -21.54 18.67 -4.74
N ALA A 184 -20.80 19.50 -5.49
CA ALA A 184 -20.01 19.01 -6.62
C ALA A 184 -18.91 18.02 -6.19
N LEU A 185 -18.30 18.24 -5.02
CA LEU A 185 -17.23 17.38 -4.51
C LEU A 185 -17.78 16.01 -4.12
N ASP A 186 -18.93 15.99 -3.44
CA ASP A 186 -19.66 14.77 -3.07
C ASP A 186 -20.16 14.00 -4.31
N LEU A 187 -20.85 14.69 -5.23
CA LEU A 187 -21.36 14.09 -6.46
C LEU A 187 -20.25 13.47 -7.29
N PHE A 188 -19.09 14.12 -7.35
CA PHE A 188 -17.95 13.63 -8.12
C PHE A 188 -17.25 12.44 -7.45
N HIS A 189 -16.92 12.53 -6.16
CA HIS A 189 -16.12 11.50 -5.49
C HIS A 189 -16.92 10.33 -4.93
N CYS A 190 -18.15 10.57 -4.48
CA CYS A 190 -18.94 9.58 -3.74
C CYS A 190 -20.04 8.97 -4.61
N HIS A 191 -20.63 9.78 -5.49
CA HIS A 191 -21.70 9.35 -6.40
C HIS A 191 -21.22 9.13 -7.84
N HIS A 192 -19.95 9.43 -8.15
CA HIS A 192 -19.32 9.20 -9.46
C HIS A 192 -20.06 9.86 -10.63
N VAL A 193 -20.72 10.99 -10.37
CA VAL A 193 -21.46 11.75 -11.36
C VAL A 193 -20.47 12.50 -12.25
N THR A 194 -20.72 12.49 -13.57
CA THR A 194 -19.83 13.18 -14.52
C THR A 194 -19.95 14.69 -14.35
N MET A 195 -18.84 15.41 -14.58
CA MET A 195 -18.79 16.88 -14.46
C MET A 195 -19.87 17.59 -15.30
N THR A 196 -20.25 17.04 -16.46
CA THR A 196 -21.33 17.57 -17.31
C THR A 196 -22.69 17.47 -16.61
N LYS A 197 -22.98 16.34 -15.96
CA LYS A 197 -24.23 16.13 -15.20
C LYS A 197 -24.24 16.96 -13.91
N ILE A 198 -23.10 17.04 -13.22
CA ILE A 198 -22.94 17.89 -12.03
C ILE A 198 -23.25 19.34 -12.38
N ALA A 199 -22.73 19.86 -13.51
CA ALA A 199 -22.99 21.24 -13.92
C ALA A 199 -24.48 21.56 -13.99
N ALA A 200 -25.27 20.67 -14.62
CA ALA A 200 -26.71 20.81 -14.71
C ALA A 200 -27.41 20.75 -13.34
N GLN A 201 -26.93 19.90 -12.42
CA GLN A 201 -27.51 19.74 -11.09
C GLN A 201 -27.26 20.95 -10.18
N ILE A 202 -26.06 21.56 -10.23
CA ILE A 202 -25.68 22.66 -9.34
C ILE A 202 -25.90 24.06 -9.95
N GLY A 203 -26.59 24.15 -11.09
CA GLY A 203 -26.94 25.42 -11.72
C GLY A 203 -25.82 26.10 -12.52
N PHE A 204 -24.87 25.33 -13.05
CA PHE A 204 -23.86 25.80 -14.02
C PHE A 204 -24.27 25.46 -15.45
N THR A 205 -23.85 26.29 -16.40
CA THR A 205 -24.18 26.12 -17.82
C THR A 205 -23.20 25.19 -18.54
N ALA A 206 -22.01 24.99 -17.98
CA ALA A 206 -20.96 24.21 -18.63
C ALA A 206 -20.07 23.42 -17.65
N GLN A 207 -19.57 22.28 -18.14
CA GLN A 207 -18.68 21.38 -17.42
C GLN A 207 -17.41 22.06 -16.88
N TYR A 208 -16.80 22.97 -17.66
CA TYR A 208 -15.55 23.60 -17.26
C TYR A 208 -15.69 24.45 -15.98
N GLN A 209 -16.90 24.95 -15.69
CA GLN A 209 -17.17 25.69 -14.47
C GLN A 209 -17.06 24.79 -13.23
N VAL A 210 -17.51 23.53 -13.33
CA VAL A 210 -17.36 22.51 -12.28
C VAL A 210 -15.89 22.13 -12.12
N SER A 211 -15.18 21.89 -13.23
CA SER A 211 -13.75 21.58 -13.20
C SER A 211 -12.93 22.68 -12.51
N ARG A 212 -13.27 23.96 -12.76
CA ARG A 212 -12.62 25.12 -12.14
C ARG A 212 -13.04 25.30 -10.67
N LEU A 213 -14.29 25.01 -10.34
CA LEU A 213 -14.79 25.08 -8.96
C LEU A 213 -14.09 24.05 -8.06
N LEU A 214 -13.97 22.81 -8.54
CA LEU A 214 -13.33 21.73 -7.79
C LEU A 214 -11.80 21.84 -7.81
N ASP A 215 -11.22 22.20 -8.96
CA ASP A 215 -9.77 22.22 -9.21
C ASP A 215 -9.07 21.04 -8.53
N LEU A 216 -9.43 19.83 -8.99
CA LEU A 216 -9.03 18.58 -8.35
C LEU A 216 -7.50 18.34 -8.37
N LYS A 217 -6.76 19.07 -9.21
CA LYS A 217 -5.29 19.03 -9.22
C LYS A 217 -4.75 19.80 -8.03
N ALA A 218 -5.14 21.07 -7.88
CA ALA A 218 -4.74 21.88 -6.74
C ALA A 218 -5.27 21.31 -5.42
N PHE A 219 -6.50 20.80 -5.40
CA PHE A 219 -7.12 20.20 -4.22
C PHE A 219 -6.31 19.03 -3.69
N ARG A 220 -5.92 18.08 -4.55
CA ARG A 220 -5.08 16.94 -4.14
C ARG A 220 -3.68 17.38 -3.71
N ALA A 221 -3.08 18.34 -4.42
CA ALA A 221 -1.76 18.87 -4.08
C ALA A 221 -1.76 19.53 -2.69
N ASP A 222 -2.81 20.30 -2.36
CA ASP A 222 -2.97 20.93 -1.05
C ASP A 222 -3.10 19.89 0.07
N ILE A 223 -3.90 18.83 -0.16
CA ILE A 223 -4.05 17.75 0.81
C ILE A 223 -2.72 17.03 0.98
N ALA A 224 -2.06 16.63 -0.11
CA ALA A 224 -0.76 15.96 -0.08
C ALA A 224 0.27 16.73 0.73
N ARG A 225 0.42 18.04 0.45
CA ARG A 225 1.33 18.91 1.18
C ARG A 225 1.01 18.98 2.67
N ARG A 226 -0.26 19.14 3.04
CA ARG A 226 -0.68 19.25 4.45
C ARG A 226 -0.51 17.92 5.18
N THR A 227 -0.87 16.79 4.58
CA THR A 227 -0.66 15.46 5.16
C THR A 227 0.83 15.23 5.37
N SER A 228 1.67 15.55 4.38
CA SER A 228 3.12 15.40 4.46
C SER A 228 3.71 16.22 5.61
N VAL A 229 3.40 17.52 5.70
CA VAL A 229 3.89 18.40 6.78
C VAL A 229 3.46 17.88 8.16
N ARG A 230 2.20 17.46 8.31
CA ARG A 230 1.67 16.95 9.58
C ARG A 230 2.35 15.65 9.99
N LEU A 231 2.43 14.69 9.07
CA LEU A 231 3.02 13.38 9.33
C LEU A 231 4.51 13.51 9.64
N HIS A 232 5.23 14.32 8.86
CA HIS A 232 6.64 14.62 9.09
C HIS A 232 6.86 15.22 10.47
N HIS A 233 6.10 16.26 10.85
CA HIS A 233 6.20 16.86 12.18
C HIS A 233 5.97 15.84 13.29
N GLN A 234 4.93 15.02 13.20
CA GLN A 234 4.60 14.01 14.22
C GLN A 234 5.70 12.95 14.33
N LEU A 235 6.26 12.48 13.21
CA LEU A 235 7.36 11.51 13.21
C LEU A 235 8.66 12.11 13.76
N VAL A 236 8.96 13.37 13.45
CA VAL A 236 10.13 14.07 13.99
C VAL A 236 9.99 14.31 15.49
N GLU A 237 8.82 14.74 15.95
CA GLU A 237 8.53 14.93 17.38
C GLU A 237 8.70 13.63 18.17
N LEU A 238 8.25 12.50 17.61
CA LEU A 238 8.47 11.18 18.19
C LEU A 238 9.95 10.76 18.19
N GLY A 239 10.73 11.17 17.18
CA GLY A 239 12.14 10.83 17.03
C GLY A 239 13.11 11.69 17.85
N GLN A 240 12.77 12.96 18.09
CA GLN A 240 13.62 13.93 18.81
C GLN A 240 13.87 13.56 20.29
N ALA A 241 12.99 12.74 20.88
CA ALA A 241 13.17 12.26 22.26
C ALA A 241 14.36 11.29 22.42
N TYR A 242 14.99 10.84 21.33
CA TYR A 242 15.97 9.74 21.33
C TYR A 242 17.22 10.02 20.48
N ALA A 243 17.35 11.19 19.88
CA ALA A 243 18.43 11.53 18.95
C ALA A 243 19.23 12.74 19.42
N SER A 244 20.56 12.68 19.30
CA SER A 244 21.44 13.83 19.47
C SER A 244 21.25 14.86 18.35
N ALA A 245 21.72 16.10 18.55
CA ALA A 245 21.51 17.20 17.59
C ALA A 245 22.00 16.90 16.15
N GLN A 246 23.01 16.03 15.97
CA GLN A 246 23.46 15.60 14.65
C GLN A 246 22.59 14.48 14.07
N GLU A 247 22.15 13.52 14.88
CA GLU A 247 21.27 12.42 14.48
C GLU A 247 19.87 12.92 14.08
N VAL A 248 19.37 13.98 14.74
CA VAL A 248 18.09 14.61 14.42
C VAL A 248 18.05 15.11 12.97
N LYS A 249 19.16 15.64 12.44
CA LYS A 249 19.20 16.19 11.07
C LYS A 249 19.18 15.11 9.99
N GLU A 250 19.83 13.98 10.22
CA GLU A 250 19.81 12.86 9.28
C GLU A 250 18.47 12.11 9.37
N LEU A 251 17.93 11.94 10.58
CA LEU A 251 16.60 11.40 10.83
C LEU A 251 15.51 12.23 10.13
N ASP A 252 15.57 13.56 10.22
CA ASP A 252 14.64 14.48 9.56
C ASP A 252 14.61 14.29 8.04
N LYS A 253 15.78 14.11 7.42
CA LYS A 253 15.91 13.86 5.98
C LYS A 253 15.33 12.52 5.57
N ARG A 254 15.57 11.47 6.36
CA ARG A 254 15.05 10.12 6.11
C ARG A 254 13.52 10.06 6.27
N ILE A 255 12.99 10.68 7.33
CA ILE A 255 11.54 10.83 7.54
C ILE A 255 10.91 11.58 6.35
N SER A 256 11.55 12.67 5.89
CA SER A 256 11.06 13.44 4.73
C SER A 256 10.88 12.57 3.49
N GLN A 257 11.87 11.76 3.13
CA GLN A 257 11.82 10.87 1.97
C GLN A 257 10.73 9.78 2.11
N PHE A 258 10.63 9.20 3.30
CA PHE A 258 9.62 8.18 3.60
C PHE A 258 8.19 8.73 3.49
N VAL A 259 7.95 9.89 4.09
CA VAL A 259 6.66 10.57 4.03
C VAL A 259 6.30 10.91 2.59
N GLU A 260 7.24 11.45 1.81
CA GLU A 260 7.00 11.80 0.40
C GLU A 260 6.54 10.59 -0.43
N GLU A 261 7.21 9.45 -0.30
CA GLU A 261 6.84 8.21 -1.01
C GLU A 261 5.44 7.72 -0.59
N ALA A 262 5.16 7.67 0.71
CA ALA A 262 3.86 7.24 1.23
C ALA A 262 2.70 8.11 0.70
N ILE A 263 2.88 9.44 0.70
CA ILE A 263 1.88 10.38 0.20
C ILE A 263 1.72 10.28 -1.32
N ASN A 264 2.82 10.13 -2.08
CA ASN A 264 2.78 9.96 -3.52
C ASN A 264 1.97 8.72 -3.94
N GLN A 265 2.08 7.64 -3.19
CA GLN A 265 1.30 6.42 -3.43
C GLN A 265 -0.20 6.62 -3.19
N ILE A 266 -0.58 7.25 -2.07
CA ILE A 266 -1.98 7.58 -1.75
C ILE A 266 -2.59 8.45 -2.86
N MET A 267 -1.86 9.49 -3.27
CA MET A 267 -2.34 10.45 -4.28
C MET A 267 -2.41 9.82 -5.68
N THR A 268 -1.47 8.94 -6.02
CA THR A 268 -1.49 8.19 -7.28
C THR A 268 -2.68 7.23 -7.34
N ALA A 269 -2.98 6.53 -6.24
CA ALA A 269 -4.16 5.68 -6.13
C ALA A 269 -5.45 6.50 -6.30
N ALA A 270 -5.59 7.59 -5.55
CA ALA A 270 -6.75 8.50 -5.64
C ALA A 270 -6.94 9.09 -7.05
N ARG A 271 -5.84 9.37 -7.75
CA ARG A 271 -5.88 9.85 -9.13
C ARG A 271 -6.43 8.76 -10.05
N LYS A 272 -5.85 7.55 -10.00
CA LYS A 272 -6.24 6.42 -10.87
C LYS A 272 -7.73 6.08 -10.77
N GLU A 273 -8.32 6.14 -9.58
CA GLU A 273 -9.75 5.89 -9.38
C GLU A 273 -10.66 6.79 -10.21
N THR A 274 -10.27 8.05 -10.41
CA THR A 274 -11.08 9.01 -11.16
C THR A 274 -11.02 8.85 -12.69
N PHE A 275 -10.19 7.94 -13.21
CA PHE A 275 -10.01 7.72 -14.66
C PHE A 275 -10.64 6.43 -15.20
N VAL A 276 -11.13 5.51 -14.35
CA VAL A 276 -11.63 4.20 -14.81
C VAL A 276 -13.11 4.28 -15.20
N LYS A 277 -13.39 4.21 -16.50
CA LYS A 277 -14.72 4.50 -17.07
C LYS A 277 -15.87 3.54 -16.69
N ASN A 278 -15.65 2.36 -16.11
CA ASN A 278 -16.73 1.34 -16.03
C ASN A 278 -16.78 0.43 -14.80
N GLN A 279 -15.94 0.59 -13.77
CA GLN A 279 -16.04 -0.21 -12.52
C GLN A 279 -15.51 0.58 -11.31
N TYR A 280 -16.22 1.63 -10.90
CA TYR A 280 -15.86 2.40 -9.72
C TYR A 280 -16.00 1.54 -8.46
N LYS A 281 -14.88 1.08 -7.91
CA LYS A 281 -14.81 0.56 -6.54
C LYS A 281 -14.13 1.62 -5.71
N LEU A 282 -14.78 2.06 -4.63
CA LEU A 282 -14.21 2.97 -3.62
C LEU A 282 -13.04 2.24 -2.90
N SER A 283 -11.85 2.28 -3.49
CA SER A 283 -10.73 1.39 -3.16
C SER A 283 -9.59 2.12 -2.43
N SER A 284 -9.37 3.39 -2.72
CA SER A 284 -8.33 4.21 -2.13
C SER A 284 -8.78 4.74 -0.79
N ASN A 285 -7.81 4.79 0.13
CA ASN A 285 -7.99 5.37 1.45
C ASN A 285 -8.52 6.82 1.34
N PHE A 286 -7.90 7.62 0.44
CA PHE A 286 -8.31 8.99 0.15
C PHE A 286 -9.81 9.15 -0.14
N SER A 287 -10.35 8.40 -1.11
CA SER A 287 -11.74 8.55 -1.53
C SER A 287 -12.72 8.13 -0.44
N ARG A 288 -12.39 7.09 0.34
CA ARG A 288 -13.18 6.68 1.51
C ARG A 288 -13.22 7.76 2.57
N THR A 289 -12.06 8.25 2.99
CA THR A 289 -11.97 9.31 4.01
C THR A 289 -12.70 10.58 3.58
N LEU A 290 -12.54 10.98 2.32
CA LEU A 290 -13.25 12.15 1.78
C LEU A 290 -14.77 11.96 1.85
N CYS A 291 -15.30 10.82 1.39
CA CYS A 291 -16.73 10.56 1.42
C CYS A 291 -17.28 10.41 2.84
N GLU A 292 -16.53 9.78 3.75
CA GLU A 292 -16.90 9.71 5.16
C GLU A 292 -17.00 11.10 5.80
N LEU A 293 -16.06 12.00 5.48
CA LEU A 293 -16.08 13.38 5.96
C LEU A 293 -17.27 14.16 5.39
N LEU A 294 -17.54 14.03 4.08
CA LEU A 294 -18.68 14.70 3.45
C LEU A 294 -20.02 14.22 4.03
N ASN A 295 -20.17 12.90 4.23
CA ASN A 295 -21.36 12.31 4.87
C ASN A 295 -21.55 12.77 6.32
N LYS A 296 -20.46 13.02 7.06
CA LYS A 296 -20.50 13.54 8.44
C LYS A 296 -20.78 15.05 8.51
N GLY A 297 -20.89 15.75 7.38
CA GLY A 297 -21.29 17.15 7.32
C GLY A 297 -20.17 18.13 7.70
N VAL A 298 -19.02 18.04 7.04
CA VAL A 298 -17.97 19.08 7.09
C VAL A 298 -18.52 20.37 6.47
N GLY A 299 -19.23 21.17 7.27
CA GLY A 299 -19.88 22.41 6.85
C GLY A 299 -21.02 22.94 7.72
N SER A 300 -21.45 22.25 8.80
CA SER A 300 -22.54 22.72 9.68
C SER A 300 -22.22 22.70 11.18
N ARG A 301 -20.95 22.80 11.56
CA ARG A 301 -20.60 23.04 12.97
C ARG A 301 -19.81 24.33 13.11
N GLU A 302 -20.49 25.33 13.65
CA GLU A 302 -19.87 26.46 14.34
C GLU A 302 -18.83 25.93 15.35
N SER A 303 -17.69 26.61 15.39
CA SER A 303 -16.83 26.81 16.56
C SER A 303 -16.97 25.80 17.69
N GLY A 304 -16.13 24.77 17.66
CA GLY A 304 -15.99 23.82 18.76
C GLY A 304 -14.63 23.16 18.72
N ILE A 305 -13.58 23.92 19.00
CA ILE A 305 -12.31 23.36 19.49
C ILE A 305 -12.63 22.72 20.84
N GLY A 306 -12.93 21.44 20.82
CA GLY A 306 -13.10 20.61 22.01
C GLY A 306 -11.91 19.67 22.11
N ASN A 307 -10.87 20.10 22.82
CA ASN A 307 -9.87 19.19 23.37
C ASN A 307 -10.61 18.15 24.21
N ARG A 308 -10.68 16.92 23.71
CA ARG A 308 -11.16 15.79 24.48
C ARG A 308 -9.99 14.86 24.73
N GLU A 309 -9.16 15.24 25.70
CA GLU A 309 -8.30 14.30 26.41
C GLU A 309 -9.19 13.18 26.94
N SER A 310 -9.05 12.00 26.34
CA SER A 310 -9.69 10.77 26.80
C SER A 310 -8.56 9.85 27.23
N GLY A 311 -8.44 9.66 28.54
CA GLY A 311 -7.34 8.95 29.18
C GLY A 311 -7.11 7.55 28.60
N VAL A 312 -5.89 7.32 28.10
CA VAL A 312 -5.34 6.00 27.74
C VAL A 312 -3.91 5.91 28.29
N GLY A 313 -3.73 6.23 29.58
CA GLY A 313 -2.42 6.44 30.21
C GLY A 313 -1.48 5.23 30.32
N SER A 314 -1.83 4.05 29.77
CA SER A 314 -0.97 2.85 29.87
C SER A 314 -0.74 2.09 28.55
N ARG A 315 -1.47 2.41 27.47
CA ARG A 315 -1.24 1.83 26.13
C ARG A 315 -0.57 2.82 25.18
N GLU A 316 -0.73 4.11 25.43
CA GLU A 316 -0.07 5.17 24.67
C GLU A 316 1.46 5.12 24.83
N SER A 317 1.94 4.67 25.98
CA SER A 317 3.37 4.48 26.29
C SER A 317 4.01 3.35 25.49
N VAL A 318 3.38 2.18 25.37
CA VAL A 318 3.91 1.04 24.59
C VAL A 318 3.90 1.34 23.08
N ILE A 319 2.83 1.98 22.60
CA ILE A 319 2.68 2.38 21.20
C ILE A 319 3.67 3.48 20.81
N LYS A 320 3.89 4.47 21.69
CA LYS A 320 4.95 5.47 21.53
C LYS A 320 6.31 4.77 21.51
N VAL A 321 6.60 3.85 22.45
CA VAL A 321 7.86 3.09 22.52
C VAL A 321 8.14 2.28 21.25
N GLY A 322 7.13 1.69 20.64
CA GLY A 322 7.34 0.91 19.42
C GLY A 322 7.47 1.75 18.14
N ILE A 323 6.73 2.87 18.00
CA ILE A 323 6.99 3.84 16.93
C ILE A 323 8.38 4.50 17.14
N GLN A 324 8.77 4.74 18.39
CA GLN A 324 10.08 5.24 18.80
C GLN A 324 11.20 4.24 18.44
N ALA A 325 10.99 2.93 18.63
CA ALA A 325 11.93 1.90 18.19
C ALA A 325 12.11 1.87 16.67
N LYS A 326 11.03 2.02 15.89
CA LYS A 326 11.13 2.16 14.42
C LYS A 326 11.82 3.44 13.98
N LEU A 327 11.59 4.57 14.66
CA LEU A 327 12.29 5.82 14.39
C LEU A 327 13.78 5.75 14.75
N PHE A 328 14.13 5.03 15.82
CA PHE A 328 15.51 4.75 16.20
C PHE A 328 16.24 3.88 15.15
N ILE A 329 15.54 2.92 14.55
CA ILE A 329 16.04 2.12 13.41
C ILE A 329 16.15 2.98 12.14
N ILE A 330 15.26 3.94 11.92
CA ILE A 330 15.37 4.91 10.81
C ILE A 330 16.52 5.90 11.05
N ALA A 331 16.90 6.19 12.29
CA ALA A 331 17.99 7.11 12.62
C ALA A 331 19.39 6.48 12.47
N ASN A 332 19.51 5.17 12.72
CA ASN A 332 20.76 4.40 12.63
C ASN A 332 20.89 3.61 11.32
#